data_AF-A0A061J9C9-F1
#
_entry.id   AF-A0A061J9C9-F1
#
_cell.length_a   1.000
_cell.length_b   1.000
_cell.length_c   1.000
_cell.angle_alpha   90.00
_cell.angle_beta   90.00
_cell.angle_gamma   90.00
#
_symmetry.space_group_name_H-M   'P 1'
#
loop_
_entity.id
_entity.type
_entity.pdbx_description
1 polymer ?
#
loop_
_entity_poly.entity_id
_entity_poly.type
_entity_poly.pdbx_seq_one_letter_code
_entity_poly.pdbx_strand_id
1 'polypeptide(L)'
;MRSRDLCSAAFYDDVQRMKQLIRAALVSEDEEDEEAAIYNDEDEEVEEEQLSIQRLEHIRKRRAAVASLLGKPGLLRVTETGEEFGLMFRVVEVCENDGGYGLKTQFKLTRRSRYPAMPLHWAVIGRSHRAVEFLVSSGVDVEQEVHDFPKVTAAVICACNESFETARRIEKAVEVQRQRLQNEEEQHRTWVETLEKKKLERERLAALEEEEERAEEESDRDDDGDADDAADHNSDDEDDDPEAAA
;
A
#
# COMPACT_ATOMS: atom_id res chain seq x y z
N MET A 1 -19.37 -15.88 21.22
CA MET A 1 -18.15 -15.61 22.02
C MET A 1 -17.36 -14.53 21.29
N ARG A 2 -16.86 -13.48 21.96
CA ARG A 2 -16.07 -12.43 21.27
C ARG A 2 -14.60 -12.60 21.63
N SER A 3 -13.79 -13.09 20.71
CA SER A 3 -12.33 -13.24 20.85
C SER A 3 -11.68 -11.88 21.16
N ARG A 4 -10.71 -11.86 22.09
CA ARG A 4 -10.05 -10.60 22.50
C ARG A 4 -8.79 -10.28 21.70
N ASP A 5 -8.20 -11.28 21.07
CA ASP A 5 -6.96 -11.18 20.31
C ASP A 5 -7.10 -11.82 18.91
N LEU A 6 -6.17 -11.48 18.01
CA LEU A 6 -6.17 -11.92 16.62
C LEU A 6 -5.98 -13.43 16.46
N CYS A 7 -5.16 -14.05 17.31
CA CYS A 7 -4.88 -15.49 17.25
C CYS A 7 -6.13 -16.31 17.61
N SER A 8 -6.83 -15.91 18.66
CA SER A 8 -8.10 -16.52 19.07
C SER A 8 -9.21 -16.28 18.05
N ALA A 9 -9.30 -15.06 17.49
CA ALA A 9 -10.28 -14.78 16.45
C ALA A 9 -10.03 -15.63 15.19
N ALA A 10 -8.77 -15.81 14.80
CA ALA A 10 -8.39 -16.66 13.67
C ALA A 10 -8.70 -18.14 13.93
N PHE A 11 -8.40 -18.65 15.14
CA PHE A 11 -8.69 -20.03 15.51
C PHE A 11 -10.20 -20.34 15.50
N TYR A 12 -11.05 -19.41 15.96
CA TYR A 12 -12.51 -19.61 16.01
C TYR A 12 -13.27 -19.14 14.75
N ASP A 13 -12.57 -18.84 13.66
CA ASP A 13 -13.16 -18.38 12.38
C ASP A 13 -13.96 -17.07 12.49
N ASP A 14 -13.66 -16.22 13.49
CA ASP A 14 -14.35 -14.95 13.74
C ASP A 14 -13.71 -13.79 12.94
N VAL A 15 -13.90 -13.82 11.62
CA VAL A 15 -13.37 -12.83 10.69
C VAL A 15 -13.86 -11.41 11.01
N GLN A 16 -15.10 -11.26 11.51
CA GLN A 16 -15.63 -9.93 11.85
C GLN A 16 -14.88 -9.35 13.05
N ARG A 17 -14.58 -10.19 14.04
CA ARG A 17 -13.77 -9.75 15.16
C ARG A 17 -12.33 -9.45 14.76
N MET A 18 -11.73 -10.23 13.86
CA MET A 18 -10.41 -9.91 13.30
C MET A 18 -10.42 -8.52 12.66
N LYS A 19 -11.42 -8.22 11.81
CA LYS A 19 -11.59 -6.89 11.19
C LYS A 19 -11.72 -5.77 12.22
N GLN A 20 -12.48 -5.98 13.29
CA GLN A 20 -12.61 -5.00 14.38
C GLN A 20 -11.29 -4.76 15.10
N LEU A 21 -10.56 -5.82 15.44
CA LEU A 21 -9.28 -5.73 16.13
C LEU A 21 -8.21 -5.04 15.28
N ILE A 22 -8.17 -5.34 13.97
CA ILE A 22 -7.28 -4.68 13.01
C ILE A 22 -7.60 -3.19 12.93
N ARG A 23 -8.88 -2.81 12.75
CA ARG A 23 -9.27 -1.40 12.70
C ARG A 23 -8.86 -0.67 13.97
N ALA A 24 -9.16 -1.23 15.14
CA ALA A 24 -8.80 -0.62 16.41
C ALA A 24 -7.27 -0.45 16.60
N ALA A 25 -6.46 -1.29 15.97
CA ALA A 25 -5.00 -1.21 16.03
C ALA A 25 -4.39 -0.21 15.03
N LEU A 26 -5.11 0.15 13.96
CA LEU A 26 -4.62 1.04 12.90
C LEU A 26 -5.21 2.45 12.95
N VAL A 27 -6.32 2.66 13.69
CA VAL A 27 -6.91 4.01 13.88
C VAL A 27 -5.91 5.00 14.50
N SER A 28 -4.90 4.54 15.22
CA SER A 28 -3.84 5.43 15.73
C SER A 28 -2.81 5.88 14.69
N GLU A 29 -2.76 5.25 13.52
CA GLU A 29 -1.83 5.59 12.42
C GLU A 29 -2.58 6.32 11.28
N ASP A 30 -3.85 5.93 11.00
CA ASP A 30 -4.67 6.52 9.93
C ASP A 30 -5.01 8.03 10.18
N GLU A 31 -5.06 8.51 11.44
CA GLU A 31 -5.35 9.93 11.75
C GLU A 31 -4.21 10.90 11.37
N GLU A 32 -2.94 10.47 11.39
CA GLU A 32 -1.80 11.31 11.01
C GLU A 32 -1.64 11.41 9.48
N ASP A 33 -1.97 10.35 8.73
CA ASP A 33 -1.88 10.30 7.26
C ASP A 33 -3.03 11.07 6.57
N GLU A 34 -4.24 11.10 7.16
CA GLU A 34 -5.36 11.91 6.65
C GLU A 34 -5.10 13.41 6.81
N GLU A 35 -4.39 13.83 7.86
CA GLU A 35 -4.02 15.24 8.07
C GLU A 35 -3.01 15.72 7.01
N ALA A 36 -2.07 14.87 6.59
CA ALA A 36 -1.07 15.22 5.58
C ALA A 36 -1.63 15.36 4.15
N ALA A 37 -2.71 14.64 3.81
CA ALA A 37 -3.34 14.71 2.49
C ALA A 37 -4.20 15.97 2.28
N ILE A 38 -4.58 16.66 3.35
CA ILE A 38 -5.45 17.85 3.31
C ILE A 38 -4.65 19.15 3.08
N TYR A 39 -3.31 19.15 3.24
CA TYR A 39 -2.48 20.36 3.11
C TYR A 39 -1.94 20.65 1.69
N ASN A 40 -2.45 20.00 0.64
CA ASN A 40 -2.09 20.31 -0.76
C ASN A 40 -3.22 21.03 -1.53
N ASP A 41 -4.09 21.77 -0.83
CA ASP A 41 -5.17 22.59 -1.42
C ASP A 41 -4.68 23.87 -2.13
N GLU A 42 -3.36 24.08 -2.26
CA GLU A 42 -2.79 25.27 -2.95
C GLU A 42 -2.42 25.04 -4.43
N ASP A 43 -2.50 23.81 -4.97
CA ASP A 43 -2.29 23.55 -6.41
C ASP A 43 -3.62 23.13 -7.09
N GLU A 44 -4.32 24.11 -7.66
CA GLU A 44 -5.69 24.04 -8.23
C GLU A 44 -5.88 23.11 -9.46
N GLU A 45 -4.96 22.18 -9.75
CA GLU A 45 -5.10 21.25 -10.88
C GLU A 45 -4.45 19.89 -10.66
N VAL A 46 -4.69 19.25 -9.50
CA VAL A 46 -4.26 17.87 -9.28
C VAL A 46 -5.03 16.94 -10.24
N GLU A 47 -4.32 16.39 -11.24
CA GLU A 47 -4.90 15.47 -12.23
C GLU A 47 -5.53 14.24 -11.53
N GLU A 48 -6.71 13.80 -11.98
CA GLU A 48 -7.47 12.67 -11.38
C GLU A 48 -6.63 11.38 -11.25
N GLU A 49 -5.68 11.18 -12.16
CA GLU A 49 -4.76 10.04 -12.13
C GLU A 49 -3.76 10.14 -10.97
N GLN A 50 -3.31 11.34 -10.57
CA GLN A 50 -2.44 11.52 -9.40
C GLN A 50 -3.16 11.13 -8.11
N LEU A 51 -4.41 11.59 -7.94
CA LEU A 51 -5.25 11.19 -6.81
C LEU A 51 -5.50 9.68 -6.78
N SER A 52 -5.66 9.06 -7.94
CA SER A 52 -5.85 7.61 -8.07
C SER A 52 -4.60 6.82 -7.66
N ILE A 53 -3.41 7.29 -8.05
CA ILE A 53 -2.12 6.71 -7.62
C ILE A 53 -1.96 6.84 -6.10
N GLN A 54 -2.15 8.04 -5.54
CA GLN A 54 -2.03 8.26 -4.10
C GLN A 54 -2.99 7.37 -3.29
N ARG A 55 -4.25 7.24 -3.74
CA ARG A 55 -5.22 6.32 -3.11
C ARG A 55 -4.75 4.87 -3.16
N LEU A 56 -4.20 4.43 -4.30
CA LEU A 56 -3.69 3.07 -4.44
C LEU A 56 -2.47 2.82 -3.53
N GLU A 57 -1.56 3.77 -3.44
CA GLU A 57 -0.42 3.72 -2.51
C GLU A 57 -0.86 3.66 -1.06
N HIS A 58 -1.83 4.49 -0.67
CA HIS A 58 -2.39 4.45 0.69
C HIS A 58 -3.02 3.07 0.98
N ILE A 59 -3.77 2.49 0.05
CA ILE A 59 -4.31 1.14 0.18
C ILE A 59 -3.19 0.09 0.32
N ARG A 60 -2.08 0.23 -0.42
CA ARG A 60 -0.91 -0.65 -0.32
C ARG A 60 -0.22 -0.53 1.04
N LYS A 61 0.03 0.70 1.51
CA LYS A 61 0.60 0.98 2.83
C LYS A 61 -0.26 0.37 3.94
N ARG A 62 -1.56 0.63 3.91
CA ARG A 62 -2.52 0.06 4.86
C ARG A 62 -2.50 -1.47 4.84
N ARG A 63 -2.46 -2.09 3.66
CA ARG A 63 -2.37 -3.56 3.54
C ARG A 63 -1.06 -4.09 4.14
N ALA A 64 0.06 -3.42 3.92
CA ALA A 64 1.34 -3.79 4.51
C ALA A 64 1.32 -3.66 6.04
N ALA A 65 0.71 -2.60 6.59
CA ALA A 65 0.52 -2.44 8.03
C ALA A 65 -0.36 -3.55 8.63
N VAL A 66 -1.47 -3.89 7.96
CA VAL A 66 -2.33 -5.01 8.33
C VAL A 66 -1.55 -6.34 8.31
N ALA A 67 -0.78 -6.60 7.24
CA ALA A 67 0.02 -7.82 7.11
C ALA A 67 1.07 -7.92 8.22
N SER A 68 1.77 -6.82 8.53
CA SER A 68 2.73 -6.73 9.63
C SER A 68 2.07 -7.02 10.99
N LEU A 69 0.90 -6.43 11.25
CA LEU A 69 0.14 -6.68 12.48
C LEU A 69 -0.28 -8.16 12.59
N LEU A 70 -0.73 -8.76 11.49
CA LEU A 70 -1.14 -10.16 11.43
C LEU A 70 0.04 -11.14 11.44
N GLY A 71 1.26 -10.69 11.12
CA GLY A 71 2.49 -11.47 11.21
C GLY A 71 3.04 -11.59 12.64
N LYS A 72 2.48 -10.86 13.61
CA LYS A 72 2.95 -10.93 15.01
C LYS A 72 2.56 -12.27 15.65
N PRO A 73 3.52 -13.05 16.17
CA PRO A 73 3.22 -14.32 16.81
C PRO A 73 2.53 -14.10 18.16
N GLY A 74 1.59 -14.98 18.50
CA GLY A 74 0.85 -14.90 19.76
C GLY A 74 0.40 -16.27 20.27
N LEU A 75 0.06 -16.31 21.56
CA LEU A 75 -0.60 -17.45 22.18
C LEU A 75 -2.10 -17.38 21.95
N LEU A 76 -2.73 -18.54 21.84
CA LEU A 76 -4.18 -18.65 21.78
C LEU A 76 -4.75 -18.44 23.19
N ARG A 77 -5.72 -17.52 23.34
CA ARG A 77 -6.32 -17.18 24.64
C ARG A 77 -7.82 -17.50 24.64
N VAL A 78 -8.24 -18.43 25.48
CA VAL A 78 -9.66 -18.75 25.65
C VAL A 78 -10.30 -17.72 26.58
N THR A 79 -11.29 -17.01 26.09
CA THR A 79 -11.88 -15.85 26.80
C THR A 79 -12.64 -16.23 28.07
N GLU A 80 -13.22 -17.43 28.10
CA GLU A 80 -14.09 -17.87 29.20
C GLU A 80 -13.28 -18.28 30.43
N THR A 81 -12.12 -18.90 30.19
CA THR A 81 -11.28 -19.47 31.25
C THR A 81 -10.02 -18.64 31.52
N GLY A 82 -9.69 -17.69 30.62
CA GLY A 82 -8.42 -16.95 30.67
C GLY A 82 -7.20 -17.82 30.35
N GLU A 83 -7.42 -19.04 29.85
CA GLU A 83 -6.36 -20.01 29.62
C GLU A 83 -5.61 -19.70 28.33
N GLU A 84 -4.28 -19.82 28.42
CA GLU A 84 -3.37 -19.68 27.29
C GLU A 84 -3.00 -21.06 26.74
N PHE A 85 -2.96 -21.17 25.42
CA PHE A 85 -2.56 -22.36 24.70
C PHE A 85 -1.44 -22.02 23.73
N GLY A 86 -0.40 -22.84 23.74
CA GLY A 86 0.70 -22.80 22.78
C GLY A 86 0.62 -23.94 21.77
N LEU A 87 1.44 -23.83 20.73
CA LEU A 87 1.56 -24.84 19.69
C LEU A 87 2.36 -26.05 20.19
N MET A 88 1.92 -27.26 19.91
CA MET A 88 2.69 -28.48 20.16
C MET A 88 2.46 -29.47 19.01
N PHE A 89 3.40 -30.37 18.79
CA PHE A 89 3.19 -31.54 17.94
C PHE A 89 3.21 -32.83 18.78
N ARG A 90 2.45 -33.82 18.33
CA ARG A 90 2.50 -35.20 18.82
C ARG A 90 2.87 -36.12 17.68
N VAL A 91 3.68 -37.11 17.95
CA VAL A 91 3.93 -38.23 17.03
C VAL A 91 2.96 -39.35 17.35
N VAL A 92 2.29 -39.87 16.33
CA VAL A 92 1.32 -40.96 16.42
C VAL A 92 1.77 -42.05 15.46
N GLU A 93 1.82 -43.29 15.95
CA GLU A 93 2.01 -44.47 15.10
C GLU A 93 0.72 -44.75 14.33
N VAL A 94 0.84 -44.88 13.01
CA VAL A 94 -0.25 -45.16 12.10
C VAL A 94 0.09 -46.43 11.34
N CYS A 95 -0.80 -47.42 11.39
CA CYS A 95 -0.68 -48.61 10.56
C CYS A 95 -0.94 -48.24 9.11
N GLU A 96 0.02 -48.52 8.25
CA GLU A 96 -0.09 -48.43 6.81
C GLU A 96 -0.74 -49.71 6.26
N ASN A 97 -1.37 -49.59 5.08
CA ASN A 97 -2.19 -50.67 4.49
C ASN A 97 -1.37 -51.92 4.11
N ASP A 98 -0.05 -51.81 4.06
CA ASP A 98 0.92 -52.88 3.79
C ASP A 98 1.38 -53.61 5.06
N GLY A 99 0.85 -53.24 6.23
CA GLY A 99 1.25 -53.78 7.53
C GLY A 99 2.48 -53.10 8.14
N GLY A 100 2.99 -52.03 7.51
CA GLY A 100 4.00 -51.15 8.09
C GLY A 100 3.43 -50.26 9.19
N TYR A 101 4.29 -49.82 10.11
CA TYR A 101 3.96 -48.79 11.10
C TYR A 101 4.73 -47.52 10.73
N GLY A 102 4.00 -46.48 10.32
CA GLY A 102 4.54 -45.16 10.04
C GLY A 102 4.39 -44.23 11.24
N LEU A 103 5.38 -43.38 11.50
CA LEU A 103 5.26 -42.30 12.47
C LEU A 103 4.73 -41.04 11.78
N LYS A 104 3.54 -40.58 12.19
CA LYS A 104 2.95 -39.33 11.70
C LYS A 104 2.98 -38.26 12.77
N THR A 105 3.43 -37.06 12.41
CA THR A 105 3.34 -35.87 13.24
C THR A 105 1.96 -35.22 13.11
N GLN A 106 1.36 -34.82 14.22
CA GLN A 106 0.11 -34.04 14.27
C GLN A 106 0.30 -32.81 15.16
N PHE A 107 -0.03 -31.63 14.63
CA PHE A 107 0.03 -30.37 15.36
C PHE A 107 -1.28 -30.11 16.10
N LYS A 108 -1.21 -29.74 17.38
CA LYS A 108 -2.36 -29.45 18.23
C LYS A 108 -2.06 -28.28 19.16
N LEU A 109 -3.13 -27.63 19.62
CA LEU A 109 -3.06 -26.66 20.71
C LEU A 109 -3.02 -27.38 22.05
N THR A 110 -2.26 -26.85 23.01
CA THR A 110 -2.17 -27.41 24.35
C THR A 110 -1.83 -26.35 25.38
N ARG A 111 -2.33 -26.54 26.60
CA ARG A 111 -2.05 -25.69 27.77
C ARG A 111 -0.63 -25.85 28.30
N ARG A 112 0.03 -26.96 27.95
CA ARG A 112 1.39 -27.28 28.42
C ARG A 112 2.47 -26.59 27.61
N SER A 113 2.15 -26.21 26.38
CA SER A 113 3.07 -25.50 25.50
C SER A 113 2.86 -24.01 25.63
N ARG A 114 3.95 -23.27 25.49
CA ARG A 114 3.96 -21.81 25.40
C ARG A 114 4.62 -21.32 24.11
N TYR A 115 4.70 -22.17 23.09
CA TYR A 115 5.20 -21.73 21.79
C TYR A 115 4.15 -20.89 21.08
N PRO A 116 4.45 -19.61 20.77
CA PRO A 116 3.53 -18.75 20.06
C PRO A 116 3.49 -19.11 18.58
N ALA A 117 2.36 -18.84 17.94
CA ALA A 117 2.23 -18.98 16.50
C ALA A 117 1.44 -17.79 15.94
N MET A 118 1.53 -17.57 14.64
CA MET A 118 0.79 -16.49 14.00
C MET A 118 -0.69 -16.85 13.84
N PRO A 119 -1.56 -15.84 13.70
CA PRO A 119 -2.97 -16.02 13.35
C PRO A 119 -3.22 -17.04 12.21
N LEU A 120 -2.39 -17.07 11.16
CA LEU A 120 -2.56 -18.03 10.05
C LEU A 120 -2.36 -19.48 10.50
N HIS A 121 -1.33 -19.76 11.30
CA HIS A 121 -1.11 -21.09 11.87
C HIS A 121 -2.28 -21.53 12.75
N TRP A 122 -2.81 -20.62 13.57
CA TRP A 122 -3.98 -20.90 14.41
C TRP A 122 -5.23 -21.17 13.59
N ALA A 123 -5.50 -20.38 12.54
CA ALA A 123 -6.62 -20.61 11.64
C ALA A 123 -6.53 -21.98 10.96
N VAL A 124 -5.33 -22.40 10.55
CA VAL A 124 -5.10 -23.72 9.96
C VAL A 124 -5.40 -24.85 10.94
N ILE A 125 -4.92 -24.75 12.18
CA ILE A 125 -5.17 -25.75 13.22
C ILE A 125 -6.66 -25.83 13.56
N GLY A 126 -7.34 -24.69 13.60
CA GLY A 126 -8.79 -24.61 13.79
C GLY A 126 -9.62 -25.07 12.58
N ARG A 127 -8.98 -25.28 11.41
CA ARG A 127 -9.64 -25.51 10.11
C ARG A 127 -10.62 -24.37 9.76
N SER A 128 -10.26 -23.15 10.12
CA SER A 128 -11.05 -21.94 9.99
C SER A 128 -10.89 -21.35 8.60
N HIS A 129 -11.65 -21.88 7.65
CA HIS A 129 -11.50 -21.57 6.23
C HIS A 129 -11.67 -20.07 5.91
N ARG A 130 -12.62 -19.39 6.57
CA ARG A 130 -12.90 -17.97 6.29
C ARG A 130 -11.80 -17.08 6.85
N ALA A 131 -11.27 -17.42 8.03
CA ALA A 131 -10.12 -16.76 8.60
C ALA A 131 -8.87 -16.95 7.73
N VAL A 132 -8.63 -18.16 7.21
CA VAL A 132 -7.53 -18.42 6.28
C VAL A 132 -7.63 -17.54 5.03
N GLU A 133 -8.78 -17.54 4.36
CA GLU A 133 -9.01 -16.72 3.17
C GLU A 133 -8.82 -15.22 3.47
N PHE A 134 -9.33 -14.76 4.60
CA PHE A 134 -9.18 -13.38 5.04
C PHE A 134 -7.71 -13.00 5.33
N LEU A 135 -6.95 -13.87 6.00
CA LEU A 135 -5.54 -13.62 6.32
C LEU A 135 -4.69 -13.54 5.06
N VAL A 136 -4.84 -14.50 4.15
CA VAL A 136 -4.09 -14.53 2.89
C VAL A 136 -4.43 -13.33 2.00
N SER A 137 -5.72 -12.99 1.88
CA SER A 137 -6.15 -11.79 1.13
C SER A 137 -5.71 -10.46 1.78
N SER A 138 -5.40 -10.49 3.07
CA SER A 138 -4.81 -9.35 3.78
C SER A 138 -3.29 -9.23 3.57
N GLY A 139 -2.67 -10.17 2.85
CA GLY A 139 -1.25 -10.13 2.53
C GLY A 139 -0.35 -10.82 3.56
N VAL A 140 -0.90 -11.67 4.43
CA VAL A 140 -0.06 -12.49 5.33
C VAL A 140 0.77 -13.48 4.51
N ASP A 141 2.06 -13.57 4.84
CA ASP A 141 2.97 -14.54 4.24
C ASP A 141 2.59 -15.98 4.66
N VAL A 142 2.39 -16.82 3.65
CA VAL A 142 1.97 -18.23 3.81
C VAL A 142 3.15 -19.14 4.09
N GLU A 143 4.33 -18.76 3.63
CA GLU A 143 5.59 -19.51 3.83
C GLU A 143 6.26 -19.16 5.16
N GLN A 144 5.69 -18.22 5.90
CA GLN A 144 6.23 -17.78 7.17
C GLN A 144 6.22 -18.95 8.17
N GLU A 145 7.39 -19.22 8.74
CA GLU A 145 7.59 -20.33 9.67
C GLU A 145 7.03 -20.00 11.06
N VAL A 146 6.60 -21.04 11.79
CA VAL A 146 6.24 -20.89 13.19
C VAL A 146 7.49 -20.52 13.99
N HIS A 147 7.36 -19.53 14.87
CA HIS A 147 8.39 -19.17 15.84
C HIS A 147 8.85 -20.40 16.65
N ASP A 148 10.17 -20.61 16.75
CA ASP A 148 10.82 -21.77 17.40
C ASP A 148 10.64 -23.14 16.70
N PHE A 149 9.88 -23.24 15.60
CA PHE A 149 9.76 -24.45 14.81
C PHE A 149 10.18 -24.19 13.36
N PRO A 150 11.48 -24.28 13.05
CA PRO A 150 11.96 -24.02 11.71
C PRO A 150 11.35 -25.02 10.72
N LYS A 151 11.09 -24.57 9.50
CA LYS A 151 10.46 -25.34 8.40
C LYS A 151 9.00 -25.76 8.67
N VAL A 152 8.38 -25.34 9.76
CA VAL A 152 6.96 -25.58 10.00
C VAL A 152 6.17 -24.37 9.52
N THR A 153 5.60 -24.49 8.33
CA THR A 153 4.70 -23.47 7.74
C THR A 153 3.24 -23.88 7.87
N ALA A 154 2.33 -22.98 7.49
CA ALA A 154 0.90 -23.27 7.41
C ALA A 154 0.59 -24.51 6.55
N ALA A 155 1.29 -24.67 5.42
CA ALA A 155 1.15 -25.82 4.53
C ALA A 155 1.58 -27.14 5.19
N VAL A 156 2.69 -27.13 5.94
CA VAL A 156 3.18 -28.30 6.66
C VAL A 156 2.18 -28.73 7.75
N ILE A 157 1.63 -27.77 8.50
CA ILE A 157 0.60 -28.06 9.51
C ILE A 157 -0.63 -28.69 8.84
N CYS A 158 -1.09 -28.18 7.69
CA CYS A 158 -2.19 -28.77 6.93
C CYS A 158 -1.90 -30.24 6.55
N ALA A 159 -0.70 -30.52 6.02
CA ALA A 159 -0.29 -31.86 5.61
C ALA A 159 -0.26 -32.83 6.79
N CYS A 160 0.37 -32.42 7.90
CA CYS A 160 0.47 -33.23 9.12
C CYS A 160 -0.89 -33.51 9.77
N ASN A 161 -1.83 -32.57 9.69
CA ASN A 161 -3.18 -32.72 10.24
C ASN A 161 -4.22 -33.22 9.22
N GLU A 162 -3.77 -33.69 8.04
CA GLU A 162 -4.60 -34.19 6.95
C GLU A 162 -5.76 -33.22 6.59
N SER A 163 -5.48 -31.93 6.69
CA SER A 163 -6.45 -30.84 6.50
C SER A 163 -6.40 -30.32 5.06
N PHE A 164 -6.66 -31.23 4.10
CA PHE A 164 -6.52 -30.99 2.66
C PHE A 164 -7.42 -29.86 2.14
N GLU A 165 -8.65 -29.75 2.65
CA GLU A 165 -9.55 -28.66 2.24
C GLU A 165 -8.98 -27.31 2.68
N THR A 166 -8.42 -27.21 3.89
CA THR A 166 -7.77 -25.98 4.36
C THR A 166 -6.56 -25.63 3.49
N ALA A 167 -5.72 -26.61 3.13
CA ALA A 167 -4.61 -26.39 2.20
C ALA A 167 -5.09 -25.85 0.85
N ARG A 168 -6.14 -26.45 0.28
CA ARG A 168 -6.74 -25.99 -0.97
C ARG A 168 -7.28 -24.56 -0.88
N ARG A 169 -7.85 -24.16 0.27
CA ARG A 169 -8.28 -22.78 0.50
C ARG A 169 -7.11 -21.80 0.54
N ILE A 170 -5.99 -22.19 1.16
CA ILE A 170 -4.76 -21.38 1.15
C ILE A 170 -4.30 -21.17 -0.30
N GLU A 171 -4.12 -22.23 -1.07
CA GLU A 171 -3.66 -22.16 -2.46
C GLU A 171 -4.55 -21.26 -3.32
N LYS A 172 -5.88 -21.44 -3.21
CA LYS A 172 -6.84 -20.61 -3.94
C LYS A 172 -6.76 -19.14 -3.50
N ALA A 173 -6.63 -18.86 -2.21
CA ALA A 173 -6.53 -17.51 -1.71
C ALA A 173 -5.22 -16.82 -2.14
N VAL A 174 -4.11 -17.57 -2.20
CA VAL A 174 -2.81 -17.08 -2.70
C VAL A 174 -2.92 -16.69 -4.17
N GLU A 175 -3.56 -17.53 -4.99
CA GLU A 175 -3.74 -17.24 -6.42
C GLU A 175 -4.60 -15.99 -6.63
N VAL A 176 -5.72 -15.86 -5.90
CA VAL A 176 -6.55 -14.65 -5.95
C VAL A 176 -5.77 -13.40 -5.52
N GLN A 177 -4.95 -13.51 -4.47
CA GLN A 177 -4.15 -12.39 -4.00
C GLN A 177 -3.07 -11.99 -5.02
N ARG A 178 -2.42 -12.95 -5.66
CA ARG A 178 -1.43 -12.71 -6.71
C ARG A 178 -2.06 -11.98 -7.90
N GLN A 179 -3.20 -12.47 -8.39
CA GLN A 179 -3.93 -11.82 -9.49
C GLN A 179 -4.34 -10.39 -9.14
N ARG A 180 -4.80 -10.17 -7.91
CA ARG A 180 -5.13 -8.82 -7.43
C ARG A 180 -3.92 -7.89 -7.47
N LEU A 181 -2.75 -8.33 -6.97
CA LEU A 181 -1.53 -7.52 -6.97
C LEU A 181 -1.08 -7.19 -8.40
N GLN A 182 -1.13 -8.16 -9.31
CA GLN A 182 -0.83 -7.94 -10.73
C GLN A 182 -1.76 -6.89 -11.35
N ASN A 183 -3.08 -7.01 -11.13
CA ASN A 183 -4.04 -6.03 -11.64
C ASN A 183 -3.79 -4.62 -11.06
N GLU A 184 -3.46 -4.53 -9.76
CA GLU A 184 -3.12 -3.24 -9.11
C GLU A 184 -1.80 -2.66 -9.67
N GLU A 185 -0.81 -3.47 -10.00
CA GLU A 185 0.44 -3.04 -10.64
C GLU A 185 0.21 -2.57 -12.07
N GLU A 186 -0.61 -3.29 -12.85
CA GLU A 186 -0.98 -2.88 -14.20
C GLU A 186 -1.75 -1.57 -14.21
N GLN A 187 -2.74 -1.41 -13.33
CA GLN A 187 -3.48 -0.16 -13.17
C GLN A 187 -2.56 1.00 -12.79
N HIS A 188 -1.67 0.79 -11.81
CA HIS A 188 -0.68 1.78 -11.43
C HIS A 188 0.20 2.19 -12.62
N ARG A 189 0.71 1.21 -13.37
CA ARG A 189 1.53 1.46 -14.56
C ARG A 189 0.76 2.29 -15.59
N THR A 190 -0.50 1.95 -15.87
CA THR A 190 -1.32 2.70 -16.83
C THR A 190 -1.53 4.15 -16.39
N TRP A 191 -1.78 4.40 -15.10
CA TRP A 191 -1.96 5.76 -14.59
C TRP A 191 -0.66 6.59 -14.66
N VAL A 192 0.48 5.98 -14.33
CA VAL A 192 1.78 6.66 -14.46
C VAL A 192 2.07 7.01 -15.91
N GLU A 193 1.88 6.07 -16.85
CA GLU A 193 2.08 6.33 -18.29
C GLU A 193 1.14 7.43 -18.82
N THR A 194 -0.11 7.49 -18.35
CA THR A 194 -1.03 8.57 -18.74
C THR A 194 -0.60 9.93 -18.20
N LEU A 195 -0.11 9.99 -16.96
CA LEU A 195 0.41 11.22 -16.35
C LEU A 195 1.66 11.70 -17.07
N GLU A 196 2.60 10.80 -17.39
CA GLU A 196 3.81 11.16 -18.12
C GLU A 196 3.49 11.72 -19.51
N LYS A 197 2.51 11.15 -20.22
CA LYS A 197 2.05 11.68 -21.51
C LYS A 197 1.43 13.07 -21.38
N LYS A 198 0.53 13.28 -20.41
CA LYS A 198 -0.07 14.60 -20.16
C LYS A 198 0.99 15.64 -19.79
N LYS A 199 1.96 15.26 -18.95
CA LYS A 199 3.09 16.12 -18.59
C LYS A 199 3.93 16.52 -19.82
N LEU A 200 4.24 15.57 -20.69
CA LEU A 200 5.00 15.84 -21.92
C LEU A 200 4.20 16.71 -22.91
N GLU A 201 2.89 16.53 -23.00
CA GLU A 201 2.03 17.40 -23.81
C GLU A 201 2.00 18.84 -23.27
N ARG A 202 1.89 19.03 -21.96
CA ARG A 202 1.97 20.36 -21.32
C ARG A 202 3.33 21.03 -21.57
N GLU A 203 4.42 20.29 -21.40
CA GLU A 203 5.77 20.79 -21.67
C GLU A 203 5.95 21.19 -23.15
N ARG A 204 5.38 20.41 -24.07
CA ARG A 204 5.39 20.74 -25.49
C ARG A 204 4.57 21.99 -25.82
N LEU A 205 3.42 22.17 -25.17
CA LEU A 205 2.58 23.37 -25.35
C LEU A 205 3.27 24.61 -24.78
N ALA A 206 3.84 24.51 -23.58
CA ALA A 206 4.59 25.61 -22.95
C ALA A 206 5.82 26.03 -23.79
N ALA A 207 6.53 25.07 -24.39
CA ALA A 207 7.65 25.37 -25.28
C ALA A 207 7.22 26.09 -26.57
N LEU A 208 6.02 25.81 -27.08
CA LEU A 208 5.46 26.52 -28.24
C LEU A 208 5.00 27.94 -27.87
N GLU A 209 4.38 28.10 -26.71
CA GLU A 209 3.98 29.41 -26.16
C GLU A 209 5.20 30.30 -25.91
N GLU A 210 6.29 29.76 -25.33
CA GLU A 210 7.54 30.49 -25.12
C GLU A 210 8.24 30.87 -26.45
N GLU A 211 8.08 30.07 -27.51
CA GLU A 211 8.60 30.40 -28.84
C GLU A 211 7.76 31.49 -29.51
N GLU A 212 6.44 31.46 -29.34
CA GLU A 212 5.52 32.50 -29.82
C GLU A 212 5.76 33.84 -29.11
N GLU A 213 5.83 33.84 -27.77
CA GLU A 213 6.15 35.04 -26.98
C GLU A 213 7.50 35.64 -27.39
N ARG A 214 8.53 34.80 -27.61
CA ARG A 214 9.84 35.27 -28.07
C ARG A 214 9.79 35.88 -29.47
N ALA A 215 8.98 35.32 -30.38
CA ALA A 215 8.82 35.85 -31.74
C ALA A 215 8.04 37.18 -31.75
N GLU A 216 7.03 37.33 -30.88
CA GLU A 216 6.31 38.60 -30.70
C GLU A 216 7.24 39.69 -30.14
N GLU A 217 8.07 39.37 -29.13
CA GLU A 217 9.06 40.32 -28.61
C GLU A 217 10.12 40.76 -29.64
N GLU A 218 10.49 39.89 -30.59
CA GLU A 218 11.39 40.25 -31.69
C GLU A 218 10.69 41.14 -32.73
N SER A 219 9.42 40.88 -33.04
CA SER A 219 8.63 41.70 -33.96
C SER A 219 8.41 43.12 -33.45
N ASP A 220 8.10 43.30 -32.16
CA ASP A 220 7.83 44.62 -31.58
C ASP A 220 9.10 45.50 -31.48
N ARG A 221 10.31 44.93 -31.52
CA ARG A 221 11.57 45.69 -31.53
C ARG A 221 11.93 46.26 -32.90
N ASP A 222 11.35 45.74 -33.97
CA ASP A 222 11.61 46.18 -35.34
C ASP A 222 10.64 47.30 -35.82
N ASP A 223 9.62 47.67 -35.04
CA ASP A 223 8.63 48.72 -35.39
C ASP A 223 8.90 50.10 -34.71
N ASP A 224 9.79 50.18 -33.72
CA ASP A 224 10.20 51.45 -33.08
C ASP A 224 11.34 52.19 -33.84
N GLY A 225 11.57 51.83 -35.10
CA GLY A 225 12.77 52.17 -35.86
C GLY A 225 12.59 53.02 -37.11
N ASP A 226 11.50 53.76 -37.32
CA ASP A 226 11.46 54.80 -38.37
C ASP A 226 10.29 55.80 -38.21
N ALA A 227 10.37 56.67 -37.21
CA ALA A 227 9.56 57.89 -37.19
C ALA A 227 10.38 59.10 -36.71
N ASP A 228 10.55 60.03 -37.65
CA ASP A 228 10.88 61.44 -37.49
C ASP A 228 12.37 61.83 -37.33
N ASP A 229 13.12 61.80 -38.44
CA ASP A 229 14.21 62.75 -38.68
C ASP A 229 14.02 63.47 -40.04
N ALA A 230 13.00 64.31 -40.10
CA ALA A 230 12.77 65.19 -41.24
C ALA A 230 12.07 66.50 -40.82
N ALA A 231 12.84 67.45 -40.29
CA ALA A 231 12.77 68.90 -40.56
C ALA A 231 13.44 69.68 -39.41
N ASP A 232 14.49 70.46 -39.67
CA ASP A 232 14.29 71.86 -40.08
C ASP A 232 15.65 72.54 -40.34
N HIS A 233 15.72 73.27 -41.44
CA HIS A 233 16.89 74.01 -41.90
C HIS A 233 16.42 75.41 -42.32
N ASN A 234 16.65 76.42 -41.48
CA ASN A 234 16.79 77.85 -41.84
C ASN A 234 17.04 78.67 -40.56
N SER A 235 18.21 79.27 -40.35
CA SER A 235 18.73 80.52 -40.94
C SER A 235 18.39 81.75 -40.09
N ASP A 236 19.44 82.43 -39.64
CA ASP A 236 19.60 83.88 -39.41
C ASP A 236 18.44 84.68 -38.79
N ASP A 237 18.68 85.32 -37.64
CA ASP A 237 19.05 86.75 -37.66
C ASP A 237 19.37 87.29 -36.26
N GLU A 238 20.20 88.34 -36.30
CA GLU A 238 20.75 89.15 -35.22
C GLU A 238 19.68 89.81 -34.33
N ASP A 239 19.99 90.05 -33.05
CA ASP A 239 19.85 91.41 -32.46
C ASP A 239 20.43 91.52 -31.04
N ASP A 240 21.08 92.67 -30.85
CA ASP A 240 21.60 93.32 -29.64
C ASP A 240 20.79 93.13 -28.34
N ASP A 241 21.46 93.04 -27.18
CA ASP A 241 21.85 94.23 -26.39
C ASP A 241 22.52 93.82 -25.05
N PRO A 242 23.50 94.59 -24.53
CA PRO A 242 24.18 94.37 -23.25
C PRO A 242 23.66 95.34 -22.16
N GLU A 243 23.54 94.90 -20.91
CA GLU A 243 23.70 95.73 -19.68
C GLU A 243 23.38 94.83 -18.47
N ALA A 244 24.32 94.56 -17.56
CA ALA A 244 24.85 95.40 -16.49
C ALA A 244 24.04 95.35 -15.19
N ALA A 245 24.82 95.38 -14.09
CA ALA A 245 24.46 95.65 -12.70
C ALA A 245 23.71 94.54 -11.95
N ALA A 246 24.05 94.19 -10.71
CA ALA A 246 25.14 94.54 -9.80
C ALA A 246 25.08 93.52 -8.65
#